data_AF-A0A382LVA5-F1
#
_entry.id   AF-A0A382LVA5-F1
#
_cell.length_a   1.000
_cell.length_b   1.000
_cell.length_c   1.000
_cell.angle_alpha   90.00
_cell.angle_beta   90.00
_cell.angle_gamma   90.00
#
_symmetry.space_group_name_H-M   'P 1'
#
loop_
_entity.id
_entity.type
_entity.pdbx_description
1 polymer ?
#
loop_
_entity_poly.entity_id
_entity_poly.type
_entity_poly.pdbx_seq_one_letter_code
_entity_poly.pdbx_strand_id
1 'polypeptide(L)'
;KLSGPSISIKEVIKDASMKMEKNSNAMIWLFYIPILYKKVFHFNEVKKIIEEQSVNSIISFLPAKTHPYHCWNINQSKITQYVKNNIYRRQDLPDAWYYHHYICSFSLSVLDELDNELMFEKTYPYLLDEKTREKIVEIDTPNDLKKWEAVKNQE
;
A
#
# COMPACT_ATOMS: atom_id res chain seq x y z
N LYS A 1 -1.16 20.77 -15.59
CA LYS A 1 -0.47 20.75 -14.27
C LYS A 1 -0.58 19.33 -13.73
N LEU A 2 0.51 18.56 -13.69
CA LEU A 2 0.54 17.17 -13.20
C LEU A 2 1.01 17.10 -11.76
N SER A 3 0.43 17.97 -10.93
CA SER A 3 0.68 18.03 -9.50
C SER A 3 -0.52 18.66 -8.81
N GLY A 4 -0.97 18.03 -7.74
CA GLY A 4 -2.13 18.47 -6.97
C GLY A 4 -2.91 17.30 -6.36
N PRO A 5 -3.86 17.59 -5.47
CA PRO A 5 -4.57 16.57 -4.69
C PRO A 5 -5.50 15.69 -5.53
N SER A 6 -5.86 16.12 -6.74
CA SER A 6 -6.74 15.38 -7.65
C SER A 6 -5.99 14.58 -8.72
N ILE A 7 -4.66 14.55 -8.68
CA ILE A 7 -3.82 13.88 -9.68
C ILE A 7 -3.22 12.64 -9.04
N SER A 8 -3.49 11.47 -9.61
CA SER A 8 -2.91 10.22 -9.11
C SER A 8 -1.42 10.15 -9.42
N ILE A 9 -0.67 9.46 -8.55
CA ILE A 9 0.77 9.24 -8.75
C ILE A 9 1.02 8.48 -10.06
N LYS A 10 0.11 7.58 -10.47
CA LYS A 10 0.15 6.86 -11.75
C LYS A 10 0.28 7.81 -12.93
N GLU A 11 -0.56 8.85 -12.99
CA GLU A 11 -0.55 9.84 -14.09
C GLU A 11 0.75 10.65 -14.11
N VAL A 12 1.27 11.02 -12.94
CA VAL A 12 2.57 11.71 -12.82
C VAL A 12 3.70 10.83 -13.37
N ILE A 13 3.71 9.55 -13.01
CA ILE A 13 4.74 8.60 -13.47
C ILE A 13 4.60 8.33 -14.97
N LYS A 14 3.37 8.25 -15.48
CA LYS A 14 3.09 8.08 -16.91
C LYS A 14 3.64 9.24 -17.73
N ASP A 15 3.32 10.48 -17.37
CA ASP A 15 3.88 11.66 -18.04
C ASP A 15 5.42 11.74 -17.91
N ALA A 16 5.96 11.47 -16.72
CA ALA A 16 7.40 11.45 -16.51
C ALA A 16 8.09 10.36 -17.36
N SER A 17 7.45 9.19 -17.53
CA SER A 17 7.97 8.10 -18.34
C SER A 17 8.02 8.43 -19.83
N MET A 18 7.03 9.18 -20.35
CA MET A 18 7.01 9.61 -21.75
C MET A 18 8.12 10.63 -22.06
N LYS A 19 8.51 11.44 -21.07
CA LYS A 19 9.54 12.48 -21.22
C LYS A 19 10.97 11.94 -21.10
N MET A 20 11.12 10.77 -20.48
CA MET A 20 12.41 10.13 -20.31
C MET A 20 12.53 9.05 -21.39
N GLU A 21 13.59 9.08 -22.22
CA GLU A 21 13.88 8.01 -23.20
C GLU A 21 14.12 6.68 -22.48
N LYS A 22 13.06 5.93 -22.18
CA LYS A 22 13.15 4.83 -21.20
C LYS A 22 13.03 3.44 -21.79
N ASN A 23 13.89 2.58 -21.25
CA ASN A 23 13.73 1.14 -21.22
C ASN A 23 12.42 0.80 -20.51
N SER A 24 11.50 0.15 -21.22
CA SER A 24 10.19 -0.28 -20.72
C SER A 24 10.30 -1.21 -19.50
N ASN A 25 11.46 -1.81 -19.25
CA ASN A 25 11.68 -2.73 -18.12
C ASN A 25 12.27 -2.04 -16.88
N ALA A 26 12.35 -0.71 -16.83
CA ALA A 26 12.85 -0.02 -15.66
C ALA A 26 11.90 -0.20 -14.46
N MET A 27 12.44 -0.62 -13.31
CA MET A 27 11.71 -0.70 -12.05
C MET A 27 11.62 0.67 -11.38
N ILE A 28 10.42 1.09 -11.06
CA ILE A 28 10.10 2.25 -10.23
C ILE A 28 9.98 1.81 -8.78
N TRP A 29 10.58 2.57 -7.87
CA TRP A 29 10.44 2.40 -6.42
C TRP A 29 9.87 3.66 -5.82
N LEU A 30 8.75 3.55 -5.11
CA LEU A 30 8.09 4.68 -4.48
C LEU A 30 8.32 4.68 -2.97
N PHE A 31 8.91 5.78 -2.49
CA PHE A 31 9.17 6.00 -1.08
C PHE A 31 8.22 7.07 -0.54
N TYR A 32 7.18 6.63 0.15
CA TYR A 32 6.25 7.53 0.83
C TYR A 32 6.91 8.08 2.09
N ILE A 33 7.27 9.37 2.03
CA ILE A 33 7.93 10.10 3.11
C ILE A 33 7.12 10.10 4.42
N PRO A 34 5.77 10.21 4.41
CA PRO A 34 4.98 10.21 5.63
C PRO A 34 4.96 8.87 6.39
N ILE A 35 5.39 7.77 5.76
CA ILE A 35 5.43 6.45 6.37
C ILE A 35 6.79 6.24 7.03
N LEU A 36 6.82 6.21 8.35
CA LEU A 36 8.04 6.06 9.16
C LEU A 36 8.40 4.59 9.43
N TYR A 37 9.55 4.37 10.07
CA TYR A 37 10.06 3.05 10.47
C TYR A 37 10.38 2.07 9.32
N LYS A 38 10.97 2.58 8.25
CA LYS A 38 11.48 1.76 7.14
C LYS A 38 12.80 1.08 7.48
N LYS A 39 12.84 -0.25 7.41
CA LYS A 39 14.06 -1.07 7.49
C LYS A 39 14.56 -1.41 6.09
N VAL A 40 15.83 -1.13 5.82
CA VAL A 40 16.54 -1.45 4.56
C VAL A 40 16.45 -2.94 4.23
N PHE A 41 16.43 -3.81 5.25
CA PHE A 41 16.27 -5.25 5.10
C PHE A 41 15.09 -5.64 4.19
N HIS A 42 13.89 -5.08 4.39
CA HIS A 42 12.72 -5.40 3.58
C HIS A 42 12.89 -4.98 2.11
N PHE A 43 13.55 -3.84 1.85
CA PHE A 43 13.83 -3.40 0.48
C PHE A 43 14.82 -4.34 -0.22
N ASN A 44 15.82 -4.83 0.50
CA ASN A 44 16.76 -5.82 -0.02
C ASN A 44 16.09 -7.17 -0.30
N GLU A 45 15.19 -7.62 0.58
CA GLU A 45 14.39 -8.83 0.35
C GLU A 45 13.50 -8.69 -0.89
N VAL A 46 12.78 -7.58 -1.00
CA VAL A 46 11.91 -7.33 -2.15
C VAL A 46 12.70 -7.22 -3.45
N LYS A 47 13.88 -6.60 -3.41
CA LYS A 47 14.78 -6.56 -4.55
C LYS A 47 15.14 -7.98 -5.02
N LYS A 48 15.48 -8.89 -4.10
CA LYS A 48 15.75 -10.29 -4.44
C LYS A 48 14.52 -10.99 -5.04
N ILE A 49 13.33 -10.78 -4.47
CA ILE A 49 12.09 -11.33 -5.02
C ILE A 49 11.88 -10.87 -6.47
N ILE A 50 12.05 -9.57 -6.74
CA ILE A 50 11.94 -8.99 -8.09
C ILE A 50 12.94 -9.68 -9.05
N GLU A 51 14.19 -9.80 -8.64
CA GLU A 51 15.28 -10.33 -9.48
C GLU A 51 15.16 -11.85 -9.71
N GLU A 52 14.82 -12.62 -8.67
CA GLU A 52 14.79 -14.09 -8.71
C GLU A 52 13.47 -14.63 -9.30
N GLN A 53 12.34 -13.96 -9.04
CA GLN A 53 11.01 -14.43 -9.47
C GLN A 53 10.47 -13.66 -10.68
N SER A 54 11.24 -12.71 -11.23
CA SER A 54 10.82 -11.86 -12.36
C SER A 54 9.49 -11.13 -12.09
N VAL A 55 9.33 -10.60 -10.87
CA VAL A 55 8.12 -9.88 -10.45
C VAL A 55 8.14 -8.45 -11.00
N ASN A 56 7.10 -8.10 -11.75
CA ASN A 56 6.97 -6.77 -12.38
C ASN A 56 6.17 -5.76 -11.54
N SER A 57 5.55 -6.17 -10.44
CA SER A 57 4.83 -5.27 -9.54
C SER A 57 4.73 -5.92 -8.17
N ILE A 58 5.03 -5.17 -7.13
CA ILE A 58 5.02 -5.62 -5.74
C ILE A 58 4.59 -4.48 -4.82
N ILE A 59 3.70 -4.78 -3.89
CA ILE A 59 3.23 -3.85 -2.87
C ILE A 59 3.13 -4.55 -1.52
N SER A 60 3.39 -3.84 -0.44
CA SER A 60 3.21 -4.42 0.89
C SER A 60 1.74 -4.54 1.28
N PHE A 61 1.41 -5.60 2.01
CA PHE A 61 0.08 -5.81 2.59
C PHE A 61 0.17 -5.98 4.10
N LEU A 62 -0.88 -5.52 4.78
CA LEU A 62 -1.09 -5.65 6.22
C LEU A 62 -2.44 -6.31 6.49
N PRO A 63 -2.59 -7.10 7.57
CA PRO A 63 -3.90 -7.64 7.94
C PRO A 63 -4.90 -6.52 8.22
N ALA A 64 -6.12 -6.70 7.74
CA ALA A 64 -7.19 -5.73 7.93
C ALA A 64 -7.48 -5.51 9.41
N LYS A 65 -7.36 -4.26 9.88
CA LYS A 65 -7.71 -3.87 11.26
C LYS A 65 -9.19 -4.15 11.55
N THR A 66 -10.03 -3.96 10.55
CA THR A 66 -11.46 -4.28 10.55
C THR A 66 -11.76 -5.15 9.33
N HIS A 67 -12.32 -6.34 9.55
CA HIS A 67 -12.63 -7.26 8.47
C HIS A 67 -13.74 -6.69 7.55
N PRO A 68 -13.59 -6.68 6.21
CA PRO A 68 -14.56 -6.08 5.28
C PRO A 68 -16.00 -6.59 5.43
N TYR A 69 -16.18 -7.86 5.79
CA TYR A 69 -17.51 -8.46 6.04
C TYR A 69 -18.24 -7.89 7.26
N HIS A 70 -17.53 -7.20 8.16
CA HIS A 70 -18.11 -6.52 9.31
C HIS A 70 -18.33 -5.03 9.06
N CYS A 71 -18.09 -4.52 7.85
CA CYS A 71 -18.29 -3.12 7.52
C CYS A 71 -19.74 -2.88 7.05
N TRP A 72 -20.39 -1.88 7.65
CA TRP A 72 -21.76 -1.49 7.34
C TRP A 72 -21.84 -0.02 6.92
N ASN A 73 -22.66 0.25 5.92
CA ASN A 73 -23.10 1.60 5.57
C ASN A 73 -24.33 1.96 6.42
N ILE A 74 -24.29 3.13 7.05
CA ILE A 74 -25.38 3.68 7.85
C ILE A 74 -25.85 4.96 7.16
N ASN A 75 -27.02 4.91 6.53
CA ASN A 75 -27.65 6.07 5.89
C ASN A 75 -28.96 6.39 6.60
N GLN A 76 -28.95 7.44 7.43
CA GLN A 76 -30.08 7.89 8.25
C GLN A 76 -30.67 6.73 9.09
N SER A 77 -31.74 6.10 8.60
CA SER A 77 -32.47 5.00 9.25
C SER A 77 -32.23 3.62 8.64
N LYS A 78 -31.37 3.51 7.61
CA LYS A 78 -31.09 2.25 6.91
C LYS A 78 -29.65 1.80 7.15
N ILE A 79 -29.51 0.54 7.53
CA ILE A 79 -28.21 -0.15 7.60
C ILE A 79 -28.10 -1.17 6.46
N THR A 80 -26.95 -1.19 5.79
CA THR A 80 -26.66 -2.14 4.71
C THR A 80 -25.21 -2.59 4.82
N GLN A 81 -24.93 -3.88 4.60
CA GLN A 81 -23.54 -4.37 4.55
C GLN A 81 -22.84 -3.79 3.32
N TYR A 82 -21.57 -3.37 3.46
CA TYR A 82 -20.74 -3.05 2.30
C TYR A 82 -20.46 -4.30 1.46
N VAL A 83 -20.20 -5.44 2.13
CA VAL A 83 -20.02 -6.74 1.50
C VAL A 83 -21.04 -7.72 2.08
N LYS A 84 -22.01 -8.13 1.26
CA LYS A 84 -23.05 -9.08 1.69
C LYS A 84 -22.43 -10.41 2.08
N ASN A 85 -22.73 -10.87 3.30
CA ASN A 85 -22.26 -12.15 3.83
C ASN A 85 -23.14 -12.58 5.02
N ASN A 86 -23.00 -13.84 5.44
CA ASN A 86 -23.71 -14.40 6.60
C ASN A 86 -22.74 -15.02 7.64
N ILE A 87 -21.49 -14.58 7.66
CA ILE A 87 -20.47 -15.06 8.60
C ILE A 87 -20.54 -14.22 9.86
N TYR A 88 -20.78 -14.85 11.02
CA TYR A 88 -20.96 -14.14 12.29
C TYR A 88 -19.90 -14.48 13.35
N ARG A 89 -19.10 -15.53 13.12
CA ARG A 89 -18.00 -15.94 14.00
C ARG A 89 -16.68 -15.46 13.44
N ARG A 90 -15.84 -14.83 14.28
CA ARG A 90 -14.55 -14.29 13.85
C ARG A 90 -13.59 -15.36 13.34
N GLN A 91 -13.63 -16.56 13.92
CA GLN A 91 -12.82 -17.71 13.49
C GLN A 91 -13.24 -18.30 12.15
N ASP A 92 -14.44 -17.98 11.66
CA ASP A 92 -14.97 -18.47 10.39
C ASP A 92 -14.73 -17.47 9.26
N LEU A 93 -14.16 -16.30 9.57
CA LEU A 93 -13.80 -15.29 8.58
C LEU A 93 -12.56 -15.74 7.79
N PRO A 94 -12.53 -15.52 6.46
CA PRO A 94 -11.29 -15.66 5.71
C PRO A 94 -10.27 -14.60 6.15
N ASP A 95 -9.01 -14.84 5.83
CA ASP A 95 -7.99 -13.82 6.01
C ASP A 95 -8.31 -12.60 5.14
N ALA A 96 -8.20 -11.41 5.73
CA ALA A 96 -8.41 -10.15 5.04
C ALA A 96 -7.17 -9.26 5.19
N TRP A 97 -6.77 -8.67 4.08
CA TRP A 97 -5.58 -7.83 3.98
C TRP A 97 -5.94 -6.51 3.28
N TYR A 98 -5.20 -5.46 3.58
CA TYR A 98 -5.24 -4.21 2.85
C TYR A 98 -3.83 -3.86 2.37
N TYR A 99 -3.75 -3.25 1.20
CA TYR A 99 -2.48 -2.75 0.67
C TYR A 99 -1.97 -1.62 1.55
N HIS A 100 -0.66 -1.46 1.61
CA HIS A 100 -0.01 -0.39 2.34
C HIS A 100 1.24 0.02 1.57
N HIS A 101 1.54 1.32 1.47
CA HIS A 101 2.65 1.80 0.66
C HIS A 101 4.02 1.79 1.37
N TYR A 102 4.23 0.84 2.30
CA TYR A 102 5.53 0.69 2.96
C TYR A 102 6.59 0.19 1.97
N ILE A 103 6.24 -0.82 1.15
CA ILE A 103 6.88 -1.18 -0.11
C ILE A 103 5.89 -0.89 -1.24
N CYS A 104 6.35 -0.21 -2.29
CA CYS A 104 5.64 -0.11 -3.56
C CYS A 104 6.67 -0.02 -4.69
N SER A 105 6.71 -1.03 -5.55
CA SER A 105 7.60 -1.06 -6.70
C SER A 105 6.94 -1.75 -7.89
N PHE A 106 7.18 -1.23 -9.10
CA PHE A 106 6.64 -1.81 -10.33
C PHE A 106 7.50 -1.46 -11.54
N SER A 107 7.49 -2.31 -12.54
CA SER A 107 8.10 -2.08 -13.85
C SER A 107 7.25 -1.10 -14.64
N LEU A 108 7.90 -0.25 -15.43
CA LEU A 108 7.19 0.59 -16.41
C LEU A 108 6.42 -0.23 -17.44
N SER A 109 6.80 -1.50 -17.67
CA SER A 109 6.14 -2.39 -18.63
C SER A 109 4.70 -2.73 -18.26
N VAL A 110 4.35 -2.62 -16.97
CA VAL A 110 2.99 -2.89 -16.46
C VAL A 110 2.25 -1.61 -16.06
N LEU A 111 2.82 -0.43 -16.33
CA LEU A 111 2.26 0.84 -15.85
C LEU A 111 0.81 1.07 -16.30
N ASP A 112 0.45 0.69 -17.53
CA ASP A 112 -0.92 0.86 -18.01
C ASP A 112 -1.92 -0.10 -17.34
N GLU A 113 -1.46 -1.26 -16.83
CA GLU A 113 -2.28 -2.25 -16.13
C GLU A 113 -2.61 -1.85 -14.68
N LEU A 114 -1.78 -1.00 -14.05
CA LEU A 114 -1.98 -0.58 -12.66
C LEU A 114 -3.27 0.25 -12.51
N ASP A 115 -3.95 0.15 -11.38
CA ASP A 115 -4.98 1.10 -10.98
C ASP A 115 -4.36 2.38 -10.37
N ASN A 116 -5.20 3.27 -9.83
CA ASN A 116 -4.74 4.50 -9.18
C ASN A 116 -4.07 4.27 -7.81
N GLU A 117 -4.24 3.08 -7.23
CA GLU A 117 -3.54 2.62 -6.02
C GLU A 117 -2.23 1.89 -6.37
N LEU A 118 -1.85 1.88 -7.66
CA LEU A 118 -0.62 1.32 -8.20
C LEU A 118 -0.53 -0.20 -8.08
N MET A 119 -1.68 -0.88 -8.15
CA MET A 119 -1.77 -2.34 -8.11
C MET A 119 -2.70 -2.89 -9.20
N PHE A 120 -2.57 -4.17 -9.48
CA PHE A 120 -3.43 -4.92 -10.39
C PHE A 120 -3.43 -6.41 -10.01
N GLU A 121 -4.14 -7.24 -10.78
CA GLU A 121 -4.33 -8.66 -10.46
C GLU A 121 -3.03 -9.45 -10.25
N LYS A 122 -1.95 -9.12 -10.99
CA LYS A 122 -0.66 -9.83 -10.87
C LYS A 122 0.35 -9.12 -9.97
N THR A 123 -0.06 -8.09 -9.23
CA THR A 123 0.81 -7.46 -8.24
C THR A 123 1.14 -8.47 -7.15
N TYR A 124 2.42 -8.72 -6.93
CA TYR A 124 2.90 -9.61 -5.89
C TYR A 124 2.61 -9.00 -4.50
N PRO A 125 1.96 -9.75 -3.58
CA PRO A 125 1.70 -9.28 -2.24
C PRO A 125 2.91 -9.54 -1.31
N TYR A 126 3.57 -8.48 -0.83
CA TYR A 126 4.61 -8.61 0.19
C TYR A 126 4.01 -8.45 1.60
N LEU A 127 3.85 -9.56 2.32
CA LEU A 127 3.27 -9.54 3.66
C LEU A 127 4.31 -9.08 4.69
N LEU A 128 4.06 -7.95 5.36
CA LEU A 128 4.98 -7.45 6.38
C LEU A 128 4.87 -8.24 7.68
N ASP A 129 6.02 -8.47 8.32
CA ASP A 129 6.09 -9.17 9.60
C ASP A 129 5.44 -8.36 10.74
N GLU A 130 4.99 -9.09 11.75
CA GLU A 130 4.27 -8.53 12.89
C GLU A 130 5.07 -7.46 13.65
N LYS A 131 6.38 -7.70 13.86
CA LYS A 131 7.22 -6.79 14.64
C LYS A 131 7.45 -5.47 13.89
N THR A 132 7.44 -5.51 12.56
CA THR A 132 7.57 -4.31 11.75
C THR A 132 6.25 -3.55 11.68
N ARG A 133 5.13 -4.22 11.37
CA ARG A 133 3.83 -3.54 11.24
C ARG A 133 3.39 -2.79 12.50
N GLU A 134 3.72 -3.31 13.69
CA GLU A 134 3.41 -2.65 14.97
C GLU A 134 4.14 -1.34 15.17
N LYS A 135 5.26 -1.14 14.47
CA LYS A 135 6.08 0.07 14.53
C LYS A 135 5.80 1.05 13.41
N ILE A 136 5.06 0.66 12.37
CA ILE A 136 4.76 1.56 11.27
C ILE A 136 3.91 2.72 11.78
N VAL A 137 4.34 3.93 11.45
CA VAL A 137 3.60 5.16 11.76
C VAL A 137 3.42 5.94 10.45
N GLU A 138 2.18 6.29 10.15
CA GLU A 138 1.81 7.13 9.02
C GLU A 138 1.48 8.54 9.53
N ILE A 139 2.14 9.55 8.96
CA ILE A 139 1.97 10.95 9.35
C ILE A 139 1.03 11.64 8.36
N ASP A 140 -0.28 11.48 8.56
CA ASP A 140 -1.30 12.12 7.72
C ASP A 140 -1.71 13.49 8.27
N THR A 141 -1.67 13.65 9.59
CA THR A 141 -2.10 14.87 10.27
C THR A 141 -1.02 15.42 11.21
N PRO A 142 -1.09 16.70 11.58
CA PRO A 142 -0.22 17.27 12.62
C PRO A 142 -0.31 16.54 13.97
N ASN A 143 -1.44 15.87 14.25
CA ASN A 143 -1.62 15.10 15.48
C ASN A 143 -0.82 13.79 15.44
N ASP A 144 -0.68 13.17 14.28
CA ASP A 144 0.12 11.95 14.11
C ASP A 144 1.59 12.24 14.34
N LEU A 145 2.08 13.38 13.84
CA LEU A 145 3.43 13.87 14.11
C LEU A 145 3.68 14.07 15.61
N LYS A 146 2.77 14.77 16.31
CA LYS A 146 2.88 14.99 17.76
C LYS A 146 2.89 13.69 18.56
N LYS A 147 2.02 12.73 18.21
CA LYS A 147 1.98 11.41 18.84
C LYS A 147 3.31 10.69 18.65
N TRP A 148 3.85 10.71 17.44
CA TRP A 148 5.13 10.08 17.14
C TRP A 148 6.29 10.72 17.92
N GLU A 149 6.37 12.05 17.95
CA GLU A 149 7.42 12.78 18.70
C GLU A 149 7.36 12.47 20.20
N ALA A 150 6.16 12.37 20.78
CA ALA A 150 5.99 12.04 22.20
C ALA A 150 6.50 10.64 22.56
N VAL A 151 6.35 9.67 21.65
CA VAL A 151 6.83 8.28 21.83
C VAL A 151 8.33 8.20 21.57
N LYS A 152 8.84 8.87 20.52
CA LYS A 152 10.26 8.86 20.17
C LYS A 152 11.15 9.42 21.29
N ASN A 153 10.67 10.43 22.02
CA ASN A 153 11.44 11.05 23.11
C ASN A 153 11.50 10.20 24.40
N GLN A 154 10.90 9.01 24.40
CA GLN A 154 10.90 8.05 25.52
C GLN A 154 11.75 6.80 25.25
N GLU A 155 12.28 6.65 24.04
CA GLU A 155 13.26 5.61 23.64
C GLU A 155 14.70 6.13 23.72
#